data_AF-A0A374UMJ5-F1
#
_entry.id   AF-A0A374UMJ5-F1
#
_cell.length_a   1.000
_cell.length_b   1.000
_cell.length_c   1.000
_cell.angle_alpha   90.00
_cell.angle_beta   90.00
_cell.angle_gamma   90.00
#
_symmetry.space_group_name_H-M   'P 1'
#
loop_
_entity.id
_entity.type
_entity.pdbx_description
1 polymer ?
#
loop_
_entity_poly.entity_id
_entity_poly.type
_entity_poly.pdbx_seq_one_letter_code
_entity_poly.pdbx_strand_id
1 'polypeptide(L)'
;MYQDINQRPLYRLQDSSVDELIAFIESKCKERSRCKFTVNFNRKGYQSGFFNISCYSDYYKGYIVSINTQNGSHGKCCINDPEYREYVYKMVKISESEYHY
;
A
#
# COMPACT_ATOMS: atom_id res chain seq x y z
N MET A 1 -8.95 -15.17 19.20
CA MET A 1 -8.19 -15.72 18.07
C MET A 1 -7.03 -14.78 17.76
N TYR A 2 -5.80 -15.14 18.15
CA TYR A 2 -4.60 -14.43 17.70
C TYR A 2 -4.40 -14.80 16.23
N GLN A 3 -4.74 -13.89 15.31
CA GLN A 3 -4.28 -14.06 13.93
C GLN A 3 -2.77 -13.85 13.94
N ASP A 4 -2.06 -14.87 13.47
CA ASP A 4 -0.61 -14.88 13.37
C ASP A 4 -0.15 -13.61 12.64
N ILE A 5 0.67 -12.80 13.30
CA ILE A 5 1.12 -11.50 12.78
C ILE A 5 1.98 -11.69 11.51
N ASN A 6 2.40 -12.94 11.24
CA ASN A 6 3.14 -13.33 10.04
C ASN A 6 2.23 -13.77 8.88
N GLN A 7 0.93 -13.99 9.11
CA GLN A 7 0.02 -14.21 7.99
C GLN A 7 -0.14 -12.90 7.23
N ARG A 8 0.29 -12.92 5.97
CA ARG A 8 0.16 -11.80 5.04
C ARG A 8 -1.02 -12.09 4.09
N PRO A 9 -2.27 -11.74 4.47
CA PRO A 9 -3.41 -11.97 3.60
C PRO A 9 -3.23 -11.26 2.27
N LEU A 10 -3.63 -11.96 1.19
CA LEU A 10 -3.64 -11.44 -0.16
C LEU A 10 -5.04 -10.92 -0.49
N TYR A 11 -5.13 -9.64 -0.85
CA TYR A 11 -6.34 -9.00 -1.34
C TYR A 11 -6.20 -8.71 -2.84
N ARG A 12 -7.27 -8.89 -3.59
CA ARG A 12 -7.30 -8.61 -5.03
C ARG A 12 -8.21 -7.41 -5.26
N LEU A 13 -7.65 -6.31 -5.76
CA LEU A 13 -8.36 -5.11 -6.17
C LEU A 13 -8.28 -5.05 -7.70
N GLN A 14 -9.15 -5.81 -8.36
CA GLN A 14 -9.31 -5.80 -9.82
C GLN A 14 -10.18 -4.62 -10.23
N ASP A 15 -9.77 -3.91 -11.28
CA ASP A 15 -10.50 -2.75 -11.84
C ASP A 15 -10.74 -1.59 -10.85
N SER A 16 -10.09 -1.62 -9.68
CA SER A 16 -10.22 -0.58 -8.66
C SER A 16 -9.38 0.64 -9.01
N SER A 17 -9.86 1.81 -8.62
CA SER A 17 -9.14 3.06 -8.68
C SER A 17 -8.03 3.16 -7.63
N VAL A 18 -7.11 4.10 -7.81
CA VAL A 18 -6.08 4.38 -6.79
C VAL A 18 -6.73 4.93 -5.52
N ASP A 19 -7.83 5.68 -5.66
CA ASP A 19 -8.63 6.14 -4.52
C ASP A 19 -9.23 4.98 -3.71
N GLU A 20 -9.74 3.95 -4.37
CA GLU A 20 -10.23 2.75 -3.71
C GLU A 20 -9.09 1.96 -3.05
N LEU A 21 -7.90 1.92 -3.67
CA LEU A 21 -6.71 1.35 -3.03
C LEU A 21 -6.33 2.13 -1.76
N ILE A 22 -6.32 3.47 -1.82
CA ILE A 22 -6.03 4.33 -0.67
C ILE A 22 -7.04 4.07 0.45
N ALA A 23 -8.34 4.14 0.14
CA ALA A 23 -9.40 3.87 1.11
C ALA A 23 -9.31 2.46 1.71
N PHE A 24 -8.97 1.46 0.90
CA PHE A 24 -8.75 0.09 1.36
C PHE A 24 -7.58 0.00 2.35
N ILE A 25 -6.44 0.62 2.03
CA ILE A 25 -5.27 0.64 2.93
C ILE A 25 -5.63 1.32 4.25
N GLU A 26 -6.26 2.49 4.20
CA GLU A 26 -6.66 3.23 5.40
C GLU A 26 -7.61 2.41 6.29
N SER A 27 -8.63 1.78 5.67
CA SER A 27 -9.57 0.91 6.38
C SER A 27 -8.84 -0.21 7.10
N LYS A 28 -7.91 -0.90 6.43
CA LYS A 28 -7.15 -2.01 7.02
C LYS A 28 -6.21 -1.55 8.13
N CYS A 29 -5.53 -0.41 7.96
CA CYS A 29 -4.65 0.13 9.00
C CYS A 29 -5.42 0.60 10.24
N LYS A 30 -6.65 1.11 10.08
CA LYS A 30 -7.52 1.54 11.20
C LYS A 30 -8.14 0.34 11.92
N GLU A 31 -8.47 -0.75 11.23
CA GLU A 31 -8.97 -1.99 11.84
C GLU A 31 -7.93 -2.65 12.77
N ARG A 32 -6.64 -2.54 12.43
CA ARG A 32 -5.55 -3.17 13.20
C ARG A 32 -4.31 -2.30 13.26
N SER A 33 -3.93 -1.92 14.48
CA SER A 33 -2.77 -1.09 14.78
C SER A 33 -1.43 -1.66 14.31
N ARG A 34 -1.35 -2.97 14.03
CA ARG A 34 -0.21 -3.62 13.37
C ARG A 34 -0.74 -4.68 12.40
N CYS A 35 -0.63 -4.42 11.10
CA CYS A 35 -1.04 -5.38 10.08
C CYS A 35 -0.07 -5.39 8.90
N LYS A 36 0.08 -6.56 8.30
CA LYS A 36 0.81 -6.75 7.04
C LYS A 36 -0.12 -7.46 6.08
N PHE A 37 -0.19 -6.98 4.84
CA PHE A 37 -0.98 -7.62 3.79
C PHE A 37 -0.34 -7.40 2.43
N THR A 38 -0.82 -8.13 1.44
CA THR A 38 -0.43 -7.95 0.05
C THR A 38 -1.67 -7.58 -0.74
N VAL A 39 -1.55 -6.57 -1.59
CA VAL A 39 -2.60 -6.19 -2.52
C VAL A 39 -2.13 -6.53 -3.93
N ASN A 40 -2.86 -7.37 -4.64
CA ASN A 40 -2.75 -7.48 -6.08
C ASN A 40 -3.62 -6.39 -6.69
N PHE A 41 -2.98 -5.34 -7.19
CA PHE A 41 -3.64 -4.22 -7.84
C PHE A 41 -3.28 -4.26 -9.33
N ASN A 42 -4.30 -4.35 -10.17
CA ASN A 42 -4.13 -4.42 -11.62
C ASN A 42 -5.02 -3.36 -12.27
N ARG A 43 -4.40 -2.25 -12.70
CA ARG A 43 -5.10 -1.14 -13.35
C ARG A 43 -4.30 -0.66 -14.55
N LYS A 44 -4.97 -0.49 -15.70
CA LYS A 44 -4.36 0.05 -16.92
C LYS A 44 -3.74 1.44 -16.64
N GLY A 45 -2.47 1.64 -17.04
CA GLY A 45 -1.72 2.88 -16.81
C GLY A 45 -1.01 2.99 -15.45
N TYR A 46 -1.08 1.93 -14.63
CA TYR A 46 -0.40 1.82 -13.34
C TYR A 46 0.40 0.52 -13.29
N GLN A 47 1.36 0.44 -12.37
CA GLN A 47 2.16 -0.76 -12.18
C GLN A 47 1.22 -1.90 -11.73
N SER A 48 1.02 -2.88 -12.61
CA SER A 48 0.30 -4.10 -12.26
C SER A 48 1.21 -4.96 -11.41
N GLY A 49 0.78 -5.36 -10.22
CA GLY A 49 1.61 -6.20 -9.38
C GLY A 49 1.13 -6.38 -7.95
N PHE A 50 1.98 -7.06 -7.19
CA PHE A 50 1.76 -7.29 -5.76
C PHE A 50 2.42 -6.18 -4.94
N PHE A 51 1.61 -5.44 -4.21
CA PHE A 51 2.02 -4.39 -3.29
C PHE A 51 2.03 -4.93 -1.88
N ASN A 52 3.20 -4.93 -1.28
CA ASN A 52 3.47 -5.45 0.04
C ASN A 52 3.30 -4.32 1.06
N ILE A 53 2.14 -4.29 1.72
CA ILE A 53 1.73 -3.20 2.59
C ILE A 53 1.92 -3.61 4.05
N SER A 54 2.47 -2.70 4.85
CA SER A 54 2.60 -2.85 6.29
C SER A 54 2.09 -1.58 6.96
N CYS A 55 1.17 -1.72 7.91
CA CYS A 55 0.72 -0.62 8.75
C CYS A 55 1.20 -0.85 10.18
N TYR A 56 1.64 0.21 10.84
CA TYR A 56 1.86 0.21 12.27
C TYR A 56 1.49 1.56 12.89
N SER A 57 0.98 1.53 14.12
CA SER A 57 0.72 2.72 14.90
C SER A 57 2.01 3.25 15.53
N ASP A 58 2.29 4.52 15.31
CA ASP A 58 3.29 5.32 16.01
C ASP A 58 2.58 6.29 16.95
N TYR A 59 3.06 6.37 18.20
CA TYR A 59 2.42 7.16 19.25
C TYR A 59 2.34 8.66 18.92
N TYR A 60 3.29 9.18 18.14
CA TYR A 60 3.38 10.60 17.81
C TYR A 60 2.82 10.93 16.43
N LYS A 61 2.89 9.98 15.49
CA LYS A 61 2.57 10.21 14.07
C LYS A 61 1.27 9.54 13.59
N GLY A 62 0.59 8.80 14.46
CA GLY A 62 -0.61 8.06 14.10
C GLY A 62 -0.28 6.78 13.33
N TYR A 63 -1.00 6.49 12.25
CA TYR A 63 -0.78 5.28 11.47
C TYR A 63 0.26 5.49 10.37
N ILE A 64 1.36 4.74 10.43
CA ILE A 64 2.39 4.72 9.40
C ILE A 64 2.14 3.55 8.46
N VAL A 65 2.10 3.86 7.16
CA VAL A 65 1.95 2.91 6.06
C VAL A 65 3.30 2.78 5.35
N SER A 66 3.74 1.55 5.14
CA SER A 66 4.87 1.24 4.27
C SER A 66 4.39 0.36 3.12
N ILE A 67 4.70 0.79 1.90
CA ILE A 67 4.44 0.07 0.66
C ILE A 67 5.78 -0.34 0.07
N ASN A 68 5.92 -1.64 -0.19
CA ASN A 68 7.02 -2.21 -0.95
C ASN A 68 6.46 -2.79 -2.25
N THR A 69 6.98 -2.35 -3.39
CA THR A 69 6.61 -2.89 -4.70
C THR A 69 7.54 -4.03 -5.09
N GLN A 70 7.13 -4.88 -6.03
CA GLN A 70 8.01 -5.93 -6.56
C GLN A 70 9.22 -5.38 -7.31
N ASN A 71 9.13 -4.15 -7.82
CA ASN A 71 10.19 -3.49 -8.58
C ASN A 71 11.24 -2.79 -7.67
N GLY A 72 11.19 -3.03 -6.35
CA GLY A 72 12.17 -2.50 -5.40
C GLY A 72 11.86 -1.10 -4.85
N SER A 73 10.80 -0.45 -5.34
CA SER A 73 10.31 0.80 -4.75
C SER A 73 9.81 0.52 -3.32
N HIS A 74 10.36 1.25 -2.37
CA HIS A 74 10.01 1.15 -0.97
C HIS A 74 9.85 2.54 -0.38
N GLY A 75 8.92 2.68 0.55
CA GLY A 75 8.78 3.92 1.29
C GLY A 75 7.83 3.78 2.45
N LYS A 76 7.68 4.87 3.19
CA LYS A 76 6.76 4.97 4.32
C LYS A 76 6.17 6.36 4.37
N CYS A 77 4.88 6.45 4.71
CA CYS A 77 4.17 7.71 4.88
C CYS A 77 3.12 7.56 5.99
N CYS A 78 2.81 8.64 6.69
CA CYS A 78 1.76 8.63 7.71
C CYS A 78 0.41 8.86 7.02
N ILE A 79 -0.66 8.15 7.41
CA ILE A 79 -1.99 8.33 6.79
C ILE A 79 -2.53 9.76 6.96
N ASN A 80 -2.19 10.41 8.07
CA ASN A 80 -2.62 11.77 8.36
C ASN A 80 -1.77 12.84 7.65
N ASP A 81 -0.71 12.42 6.94
CA ASP A 81 0.14 13.34 6.19
C ASP A 81 -0.62 13.83 4.93
N PRO A 82 -0.64 15.13 4.64
CA PRO A 82 -1.25 15.63 3.41
C PRO A 82 -0.66 15.01 2.14
N GLU A 83 0.60 14.55 2.20
CA GLU A 83 1.29 13.91 1.08
C GLU A 83 0.96 12.41 0.93
N TYR A 84 0.19 11.81 1.85
CA TYR A 84 -0.11 10.37 1.85
C TYR A 84 -0.71 9.88 0.53
N ARG A 85 -1.66 10.64 -0.01
CA ARG A 85 -2.30 10.29 -1.28
C ARG A 85 -1.27 10.29 -2.41
N GLU A 86 -0.48 11.35 -2.51
CA GLU A 86 0.58 11.48 -3.53
C GLU A 86 1.64 10.37 -3.38
N TYR A 87 1.99 10.00 -2.16
CA TYR A 87 2.86 8.87 -1.86
C TYR A 87 2.32 7.55 -2.43
N VAL A 88 1.04 7.22 -2.21
CA VAL A 88 0.43 6.01 -2.76
C VAL A 88 0.41 6.06 -4.29
N TYR A 89 0.05 7.21 -4.88
CA TYR A 89 0.11 7.40 -6.34
C TYR A 89 1.51 7.16 -6.90
N LYS A 90 2.55 7.74 -6.30
CA LYS A 90 3.94 7.53 -6.72
C LYS A 90 4.38 6.07 -6.63
N MET A 91 3.90 5.34 -5.64
CA MET A 91 4.23 3.92 -5.46
C MET A 91 3.59 3.01 -6.49
N VAL A 92 2.40 3.35 -7.00
CA VAL A 92 1.67 2.51 -7.96
C VAL A 92 1.77 3.01 -9.40
N LYS A 93 2.32 4.20 -9.64
CA LYS A 93 2.55 4.72 -10.99
C LYS A 93 3.70 3.96 -11.64
N ILE A 94 3.55 3.57 -12.90
CA ILE A 94 4.65 3.02 -13.71
C ILE A 94 5.73 4.10 -13.78
N SER A 95 6.94 3.80 -13.30
CA SER A 95 8.06 4.72 -13.48
C SER A 95 8.39 4.77 -14.96
N GLU A 96 8.51 5.96 -15.55
CA GLU A 96 8.88 6.14 -16.97
C GLU A 96 10.22 5.47 -17.34
N SER A 97 11.01 5.08 -16.33
CA SER A 97 12.25 4.32 -16.49
C SER A 97 12.08 2.85 -16.90
N GLU A 98 10.88 2.25 -16.80
CA GLU A 98 10.62 0.88 -17.28
C GLU A 98 10.39 0.79 -18.79
N TYR A 99 10.52 1.92 -19.52
CA TYR A 99 10.44 1.99 -20.99
C TYR A 99 11.79 1.91 -21.71
N HIS A 100 12.91 1.76 -21.00
CA HIS A 100 14.21 1.60 -21.65
C HIS A 100 14.57 0.12 -21.82
N TYR A 101 14.11 -0.41 -22.97
CA TYR A 101 14.67 -1.49 -23.81
C TYR A 101 15.52 -2.58 -23.16
#